data_AF-A0A314KK91-F1
#
_entry.id   AF-A0A314KK91-F1
#
_cell.length_a   1.000
_cell.length_b   1.000
_cell.length_c   1.000
_cell.angle_alpha   90.00
_cell.angle_beta   90.00
_cell.angle_gamma   90.00
#
_symmetry.space_group_name_H-M   'P 1'
#
loop_
_entity.id
_entity.type
_entity.pdbx_description
1 polymer ?
#
loop_
_entity_poly.entity_id
_entity_poly.type
_entity_poly.pdbx_seq_one_letter_code
_entity_poly.pdbx_strand_id
1 'polypeptide(L)'
;MEVEENPQLQTQPESSPMEVEQIDRRPAALGDLRLLPDEVLCAILTFLTPRDVARLSCVSSVMYILCNEEPLWMSICLDIANRQLQYKGSWKRTALDQLNVTFENNESCRKPLHFDGFNSLFLYRRLYRCYTSLNGFYYDTGNVERAKNLSIEEFHDKYDGQKPVLIAGLADTWPASTTWTTEELLKKYEDTAFKLSQRSRHKIKMKLKDYVSYIKLQHDEDPLYIFDEKFGETAPELLKDYSVPNIFKEDFFDVLDRDQRPPFRWLIMGPERSGASWHVDPALTSAWNTLLCGRKRYIIENQSLSFPVILSQGLAEYFS
;
A
#
# COMPACT_ATOMS: atom_id res chain seq x y z
N MET A 1 -9.85 -36.99 -72.90
CA MET A 1 -9.72 -35.58 -72.45
C MET A 1 -10.83 -35.40 -71.43
N GLU A 2 -10.42 -35.57 -70.18
CA GLU A 2 -11.27 -35.54 -69.00
C GLU A 2 -11.76 -34.11 -68.76
N VAL A 3 -13.06 -33.96 -68.51
CA VAL A 3 -13.60 -32.80 -67.80
C VAL A 3 -14.55 -33.40 -66.76
N GLU A 4 -14.04 -33.63 -65.56
CA GLU A 4 -14.86 -33.98 -64.40
C GLU A 4 -15.61 -32.72 -63.93
N GLU A 5 -16.94 -32.75 -64.04
CA GLU A 5 -17.83 -31.84 -63.32
C GLU A 5 -17.96 -32.32 -61.86
N ASN A 6 -17.44 -31.53 -60.93
CA ASN A 6 -17.54 -31.77 -59.49
C ASN A 6 -18.93 -31.27 -58.97
N PRO A 7 -19.63 -31.99 -58.07
CA PRO A 7 -20.99 -31.68 -57.69
C PRO A 7 -21.10 -30.44 -56.78
N GLN A 8 -22.25 -29.79 -56.86
CA GLN A 8 -22.70 -28.68 -56.01
C GLN A 8 -22.46 -28.96 -54.52
N LEU A 9 -21.51 -28.25 -53.92
CA LEU A 9 -21.38 -28.14 -52.47
C LEU A 9 -22.40 -27.10 -51.99
N GLN A 10 -23.49 -27.57 -51.36
CA GLN A 10 -24.43 -26.72 -50.64
C GLN A 10 -23.68 -25.99 -49.52
N THR A 11 -23.52 -24.67 -49.66
CA THR A 11 -23.10 -23.81 -48.56
C THR A 11 -24.27 -23.67 -47.58
N GLN A 12 -24.17 -24.34 -46.43
CA GLN A 12 -24.98 -23.98 -45.27
C GLN A 12 -24.58 -22.57 -44.81
N PRO A 13 -25.55 -21.69 -44.45
CA PRO A 13 -25.20 -20.42 -43.84
C PRO A 13 -24.51 -20.70 -42.50
N GLU A 14 -23.29 -20.19 -42.34
CA GLU A 14 -22.60 -20.15 -41.05
C GLU A 14 -23.53 -19.52 -40.02
N SER A 15 -23.85 -20.29 -38.98
CA SER A 15 -24.53 -19.77 -37.80
C SER A 15 -23.69 -18.65 -37.23
N SER A 16 -24.22 -17.42 -37.22
CA SER A 16 -23.70 -16.34 -36.40
C SER A 16 -23.44 -16.86 -34.98
N PRO A 17 -22.31 -16.55 -34.34
CA PRO A 17 -22.13 -16.89 -32.94
C PRO A 17 -23.28 -16.23 -32.17
N MET A 18 -24.15 -17.05 -31.58
CA MET A 18 -25.17 -16.57 -30.67
C MET A 18 -24.44 -15.73 -29.60
N GLU A 19 -24.74 -14.43 -29.54
CA GLU A 19 -24.42 -13.61 -28.39
C GLU A 19 -25.11 -14.28 -27.19
N VAL A 20 -24.32 -15.03 -26.41
CA VAL A 20 -24.80 -15.56 -25.13
C VAL A 20 -25.02 -14.32 -24.27
N GLU A 21 -26.29 -13.95 -24.12
CA GLU A 21 -26.71 -12.86 -23.25
C GLU A 21 -26.10 -13.14 -21.87
N GLN A 22 -25.10 -12.33 -21.48
CA GLN A 22 -24.34 -12.59 -20.27
C GLN A 22 -25.20 -12.18 -19.09
N ILE A 23 -26.01 -13.10 -18.58
CA ILE A 23 -26.93 -12.88 -17.47
C ILE A 23 -26.13 -12.45 -16.23
N ASP A 24 -26.47 -11.29 -15.67
CA ASP A 24 -25.91 -10.85 -14.40
C ASP A 24 -26.30 -11.83 -13.29
N ARG A 25 -25.30 -12.52 -12.73
CA ARG A 25 -25.49 -13.49 -11.65
C ARG A 25 -25.75 -12.84 -10.30
N ARG A 26 -25.50 -11.53 -10.14
CA ARG A 26 -25.60 -10.84 -8.84
C ARG A 26 -26.96 -11.04 -8.15
N PRO A 27 -28.12 -10.80 -8.80
CA PRO A 27 -29.41 -10.90 -8.11
C PRO A 27 -29.69 -12.33 -7.62
N ALA A 28 -29.35 -13.35 -8.42
CA ALA A 28 -29.57 -14.74 -8.07
C ALA A 28 -28.58 -15.24 -7.01
N ALA A 29 -27.32 -14.82 -7.07
CA ALA A 29 -26.28 -15.27 -6.15
C ALA A 29 -26.33 -14.60 -4.78
N LEU A 30 -26.88 -13.38 -4.67
CA LEU A 30 -26.97 -12.66 -3.40
C LEU A 30 -28.34 -12.68 -2.73
N GLY A 31 -29.41 -13.04 -3.45
CA GLY A 31 -30.77 -13.00 -2.90
C GLY A 31 -31.10 -11.60 -2.37
N ASP A 32 -31.56 -11.51 -1.12
CA ASP A 32 -31.93 -10.23 -0.49
C ASP A 32 -30.72 -9.29 -0.26
N LEU A 33 -29.50 -9.83 -0.15
CA LEU A 33 -28.28 -9.03 -0.02
C LEU A 33 -27.94 -8.25 -1.30
N ARG A 34 -28.63 -8.51 -2.43
CA ARG A 34 -28.43 -7.78 -3.69
C ARG A 34 -28.68 -6.27 -3.57
N LEU A 35 -29.47 -5.86 -2.57
CA LEU A 35 -29.78 -4.45 -2.30
C LEU A 35 -28.59 -3.68 -1.73
N LEU A 36 -27.59 -4.38 -1.18
CA LEU A 36 -26.38 -3.75 -0.65
C LEU A 36 -25.34 -3.55 -1.76
N PRO A 37 -24.68 -2.37 -1.82
CA PRO A 37 -23.52 -2.17 -2.68
C PRO A 37 -22.37 -3.14 -2.34
N ASP A 38 -21.54 -3.48 -3.33
CA ASP A 38 -20.39 -4.38 -3.11
C ASP A 38 -19.40 -3.86 -2.08
N GLU A 39 -19.17 -2.55 -2.04
CA GLU A 39 -18.32 -1.91 -1.03
C GLU A 39 -18.84 -2.18 0.39
N VAL A 40 -20.15 -2.07 0.59
CA VAL A 40 -20.79 -2.32 1.88
C VAL A 40 -20.70 -3.81 2.25
N LEU A 41 -20.91 -4.71 1.30
CA LEU A 41 -20.73 -6.15 1.52
C LEU A 41 -19.28 -6.46 1.92
N CYS A 42 -18.30 -5.94 1.19
CA CYS A 42 -16.88 -6.10 1.52
C CYS A 42 -16.55 -5.55 2.92
N ALA A 43 -17.10 -4.39 3.29
CA ALA A 43 -16.91 -3.81 4.62
C ALA A 43 -17.56 -4.66 5.73
N ILE A 44 -18.74 -5.25 5.49
CA ILE A 44 -19.37 -6.16 6.46
C ILE A 44 -18.50 -7.40 6.67
N LEU A 45 -17.92 -7.96 5.60
CA LEU A 45 -17.09 -9.15 5.67
C LEU A 45 -15.85 -8.97 6.57
N THR A 46 -15.30 -7.76 6.70
CA THR A 46 -14.12 -7.52 7.56
C THR A 46 -14.41 -7.68 9.05
N PHE A 47 -15.67 -7.68 9.47
CA PHE A 47 -16.05 -7.90 10.87
C PHE A 47 -16.21 -9.39 11.24
N LEU A 48 -16.10 -10.29 10.26
CA LEU A 48 -16.33 -11.72 10.45
C LEU A 48 -15.06 -12.46 10.83
N THR A 49 -15.23 -13.56 11.55
CA THR A 49 -14.11 -14.46 11.84
C THR A 49 -13.64 -15.15 10.55
N PRO A 50 -12.36 -15.59 10.47
CA PRO A 50 -11.87 -16.37 9.33
C PRO A 50 -12.74 -17.58 9.01
N ARG A 51 -13.32 -18.21 10.04
CA ARG A 51 -14.20 -19.38 9.91
C ARG A 51 -15.53 -19.02 9.26
N ASP A 52 -16.12 -17.89 9.63
CA ASP A 52 -17.39 -17.45 9.07
C ASP A 52 -17.23 -16.94 7.63
N VAL A 53 -16.11 -16.26 7.32
CA VAL A 53 -15.75 -15.92 5.94
C VAL A 53 -15.61 -17.19 5.08
N ALA A 54 -14.95 -18.23 5.59
CA ALA A 54 -14.83 -19.50 4.89
C ALA A 54 -16.19 -20.17 4.63
N ARG A 55 -17.11 -20.15 5.60
CA ARG A 55 -18.48 -20.67 5.43
C ARG A 55 -19.26 -19.87 4.39
N LEU A 56 -19.21 -18.54 4.47
CA LEU A 56 -19.88 -17.65 3.52
C LEU A 56 -19.36 -17.83 2.10
N SER A 57 -18.06 -18.09 1.93
CA SER A 57 -17.47 -18.37 0.61
C SER A 57 -18.07 -19.60 -0.09
N CYS A 58 -18.77 -20.47 0.64
CA CYS A 58 -19.44 -21.65 0.09
C CYS A 58 -20.92 -21.41 -0.24
N VAL A 59 -21.49 -20.24 0.09
CA VAL A 59 -22.94 -19.98 0.00
C VAL A 59 -23.38 -19.69 -1.44
N SER A 60 -22.58 -18.92 -2.19
CA SER A 60 -22.89 -18.58 -3.58
C SER A 60 -21.65 -18.17 -4.34
N SER A 61 -21.76 -18.09 -5.66
CA SER A 61 -20.64 -17.69 -6.53
C SER A 61 -20.17 -16.25 -6.29
N VAL A 62 -21.08 -15.30 -6.06
CA VAL A 62 -20.70 -13.91 -5.74
C VAL A 62 -20.10 -13.82 -4.34
N MET A 63 -20.66 -14.55 -3.36
CA MET A 63 -20.08 -14.57 -2.01
C MET A 63 -18.69 -15.22 -2.00
N TYR A 64 -18.46 -16.25 -2.82
CA TYR A 64 -17.13 -16.79 -3.05
C TYR A 64 -16.16 -15.70 -3.52
N ILE A 65 -16.53 -14.89 -4.53
CA ILE A 65 -15.66 -13.82 -5.04
C ILE A 65 -15.35 -12.82 -3.93
N LEU A 66 -16.37 -12.26 -3.27
CA LEU A 66 -16.20 -11.25 -2.22
C LEU A 66 -15.39 -11.77 -1.01
N CYS A 67 -15.58 -13.02 -0.61
CA CYS A 67 -14.85 -13.65 0.49
C CYS A 67 -13.41 -14.05 0.14
N ASN A 68 -12.97 -13.90 -1.11
CA ASN A 68 -11.60 -14.20 -1.54
C ASN A 68 -10.79 -12.94 -1.91
N GLU A 69 -11.33 -11.75 -1.66
CA GLU A 69 -10.64 -10.48 -1.90
C GLU A 69 -9.42 -10.30 -0.97
N GLU A 70 -8.28 -9.88 -1.53
CA GLU A 70 -7.03 -9.69 -0.77
C GLU A 70 -7.16 -8.69 0.39
N PRO A 71 -7.80 -7.51 0.25
CA PRO A 71 -7.93 -6.56 1.37
C PRO A 71 -8.71 -7.10 2.57
N LEU A 72 -9.70 -7.98 2.34
CA LEU A 72 -10.44 -8.65 3.41
C LEU A 72 -9.50 -9.51 4.24
N TRP A 73 -8.71 -10.34 3.56
CA TRP A 73 -7.76 -11.22 4.22
C TRP A 73 -6.58 -10.48 4.83
N MET A 74 -6.17 -9.34 4.27
CA MET A 74 -5.17 -8.48 4.90
C MET A 74 -5.68 -7.99 6.25
N SER A 75 -6.89 -7.40 6.30
CA SER A 75 -7.50 -6.94 7.55
C SER A 75 -7.58 -8.06 8.59
N ILE A 76 -8.13 -9.21 8.20
CA ILE A 76 -8.24 -10.39 9.06
C ILE A 76 -6.87 -10.83 9.55
N CYS A 77 -5.88 -10.94 8.66
CA CYS A 77 -4.53 -11.38 9.00
C CYS A 77 -3.89 -10.46 10.03
N LEU A 78 -4.01 -9.14 9.86
CA LEU A 78 -3.44 -8.15 10.78
C LEU A 78 -4.16 -8.17 12.14
N ASP A 79 -5.46 -8.48 12.18
CA ASP A 79 -6.21 -8.57 13.43
C ASP A 79 -5.91 -9.84 14.23
N ILE A 80 -5.64 -10.96 13.56
CA ILE A 80 -5.32 -12.24 14.21
C ILE A 80 -3.82 -12.47 14.42
N ALA A 81 -2.95 -11.63 13.84
CA ALA A 81 -1.51 -11.80 13.87
C ALA A 81 -1.00 -11.89 15.32
N ASN A 82 -0.52 -13.08 15.68
CA ASN A 82 0.00 -13.40 17.02
C ASN A 82 1.48 -13.81 16.98
N ARG A 83 2.03 -14.00 15.78
CA ARG A 83 3.43 -14.35 15.54
C ARG A 83 4.06 -13.34 14.60
N GLN A 84 5.38 -13.49 14.39
CA GLN A 84 6.11 -12.73 13.40
C GLN A 84 5.45 -12.89 12.02
N LEU A 85 5.04 -11.78 11.42
CA LEU A 85 4.32 -11.78 10.15
C LEU A 85 5.28 -12.11 9.00
N GLN A 86 4.88 -13.05 8.14
CA GLN A 86 5.60 -13.44 6.93
C GLN A 86 4.60 -13.64 5.79
N TYR A 87 4.66 -12.79 4.78
CA TYR A 87 3.74 -12.87 3.65
C TYR A 87 3.94 -14.17 2.85
N LYS A 88 2.85 -14.92 2.64
CA LYS A 88 2.86 -16.23 1.95
C LYS A 88 2.33 -16.15 0.51
N GLY A 89 2.57 -15.03 -0.17
CA GLY A 89 2.17 -14.78 -1.56
C GLY A 89 0.71 -14.34 -1.75
N SER A 90 -0.15 -14.55 -0.76
CA SER A 90 -1.46 -13.92 -0.65
C SER A 90 -1.84 -13.70 0.80
N TRP A 91 -2.69 -12.71 1.09
CA TRP A 91 -3.13 -12.43 2.45
C TRP A 91 -3.96 -13.56 3.04
N LYS A 92 -4.76 -14.26 2.21
CA LYS A 92 -5.50 -15.44 2.65
C LYS A 92 -4.56 -16.55 3.14
N ARG A 93 -3.51 -16.87 2.36
CA ARG A 93 -2.51 -17.87 2.75
C ARG A 93 -1.76 -17.43 4.01
N THR A 94 -1.45 -16.15 4.10
CA THR A 94 -0.78 -15.55 5.26
C THR A 94 -1.63 -15.67 6.53
N ALA A 95 -2.93 -15.37 6.45
CA ALA A 95 -3.86 -15.52 7.57
C ALA A 95 -4.00 -16.99 8.01
N LEU A 96 -4.10 -17.92 7.06
CA LEU A 96 -4.20 -19.35 7.36
C LEU A 96 -2.92 -19.90 7.98
N ASP A 97 -1.76 -19.41 7.53
CA ASP A 97 -0.46 -19.69 8.17
C ASP A 97 -0.44 -19.20 9.62
N GLN A 98 -0.89 -17.97 9.91
CA GLN A 98 -1.01 -17.44 11.28
C GLN A 98 -1.91 -18.31 12.18
N LEU A 99 -2.95 -18.92 11.61
CA LEU A 99 -3.86 -19.85 12.32
C LEU A 99 -3.31 -21.28 12.47
N ASN A 100 -2.09 -21.56 11.98
CA ASN A 100 -1.52 -22.92 11.90
C ASN A 100 -2.41 -23.91 11.17
N VAL A 101 -3.16 -23.45 10.16
CA VAL A 101 -3.91 -24.35 9.28
C VAL A 101 -2.91 -25.00 8.34
N THR A 102 -2.53 -26.24 8.65
CA THR A 102 -1.62 -27.03 7.83
C THR A 102 -2.31 -27.46 6.55
N PHE A 103 -1.79 -27.03 5.40
CA PHE A 103 -2.09 -27.67 4.14
C PHE A 103 -1.25 -28.94 4.08
N GLU A 104 -1.88 -30.11 4.21
CA GLU A 104 -1.20 -31.35 3.80
C GLU A 104 -0.74 -31.17 2.35
N ASN A 105 0.49 -31.58 2.06
CA ASN A 105 1.35 -31.24 0.91
C ASN A 105 0.79 -31.53 -0.52
N ASN A 106 -0.53 -31.68 -0.71
CA ASN A 106 -1.19 -31.92 -1.98
C ASN A 106 -2.39 -30.99 -2.31
N GLU A 107 -2.79 -30.05 -1.44
CA GLU A 107 -3.85 -29.06 -1.76
C GLU A 107 -3.32 -27.71 -2.28
N SER A 108 -2.02 -27.61 -2.53
CA SER A 108 -1.31 -26.40 -2.97
C SER A 108 -1.73 -25.83 -4.34
N CYS A 109 -2.72 -26.42 -5.03
CA CYS A 109 -3.14 -26.02 -6.38
C CYS A 109 -4.63 -26.23 -6.71
N ARG A 110 -5.58 -26.09 -5.76
CA ARG A 110 -6.98 -25.90 -6.21
C ARG A 110 -7.05 -24.54 -6.90
N LYS A 111 -7.19 -24.56 -8.24
CA LYS A 111 -7.37 -23.34 -9.03
C LYS A 111 -8.55 -22.54 -8.45
N PRO A 112 -8.43 -21.22 -8.30
CA PRO A 112 -9.55 -20.39 -7.90
C PRO A 112 -10.77 -20.69 -8.76
N LEU A 113 -11.95 -20.82 -8.13
CA LEU A 113 -13.19 -20.99 -8.87
C LEU A 113 -13.47 -19.74 -9.72
N HIS A 114 -13.84 -19.95 -10.98
CA HIS A 114 -14.19 -18.89 -11.92
C HIS A 114 -15.69 -18.88 -12.19
N PHE A 115 -16.26 -17.70 -12.35
CA PHE A 115 -17.70 -17.47 -12.38
C PHE A 115 -18.04 -16.33 -13.34
N ASP A 116 -18.56 -16.64 -14.53
CA ASP A 116 -18.91 -15.65 -15.56
C ASP A 116 -20.16 -14.81 -15.25
N GLY A 117 -20.25 -13.57 -15.73
CA GLY A 117 -21.48 -12.78 -15.59
C GLY A 117 -21.66 -12.13 -14.22
N PHE A 118 -20.58 -11.82 -13.51
CA PHE A 118 -20.60 -10.90 -12.37
C PHE A 118 -19.85 -9.63 -12.74
N ASN A 119 -20.53 -8.48 -12.67
CA ASN A 119 -19.91 -7.17 -12.88
C ASN A 119 -19.98 -6.35 -11.60
N SER A 120 -18.82 -6.00 -11.06
CA SER A 120 -18.68 -5.07 -9.94
C SER A 120 -17.74 -3.94 -10.33
N LEU A 121 -18.29 -2.75 -10.52
CA LEU A 121 -17.47 -1.55 -10.77
C LEU A 121 -16.53 -1.26 -9.59
N PHE A 122 -16.94 -1.60 -8.36
CA PHE A 122 -16.13 -1.45 -7.17
C PHE A 122 -14.88 -2.35 -7.23
N LEU A 123 -15.05 -3.66 -7.42
CA LEU A 123 -13.94 -4.60 -7.51
C LEU A 123 -13.07 -4.36 -8.75
N TYR A 124 -13.69 -4.01 -9.89
CA TYR A 124 -12.97 -3.67 -11.11
C TYR A 124 -12.03 -2.47 -10.90
N ARG A 125 -12.54 -1.39 -10.28
CA ARG A 125 -11.71 -0.22 -9.97
C ARG A 125 -10.56 -0.54 -9.03
N ARG A 126 -10.77 -1.43 -8.06
CA ARG A 126 -9.73 -1.92 -7.16
C ARG A 126 -8.67 -2.71 -7.91
N LEU A 127 -9.07 -3.71 -8.69
CA LEU A 127 -8.18 -4.48 -9.56
C LEU A 127 -7.36 -3.55 -10.45
N TYR A 128 -8.01 -2.57 -11.09
CA TYR A 128 -7.33 -1.59 -11.92
C TYR A 128 -6.23 -0.85 -11.15
N ARG A 129 -6.50 -0.37 -9.92
CA ARG A 129 -5.50 0.31 -9.08
C ARG A 129 -4.34 -0.60 -8.67
N CYS A 130 -4.58 -1.88 -8.40
CA CYS A 130 -3.56 -2.86 -8.03
C CYS A 130 -2.55 -3.13 -9.16
N TYR A 131 -2.98 -3.04 -10.42
CA TYR A 131 -2.19 -3.45 -11.59
C TYR A 131 -1.85 -2.30 -12.56
N THR A 132 -2.29 -1.08 -12.27
CA THR A 132 -1.90 0.10 -13.07
C THR A 132 -0.42 0.38 -12.87
N SER A 133 0.35 0.37 -13.96
CA SER A 133 1.76 0.76 -13.94
C SER A 133 1.88 2.25 -13.63
N LEU A 134 2.72 2.59 -12.66
CA LEU A 134 3.02 3.97 -12.30
C LEU A 134 4.17 4.57 -13.11
N ASN A 135 4.95 3.74 -13.82
CA ASN A 135 6.13 4.17 -14.59
C ASN A 135 5.83 5.24 -15.66
N GLY A 136 4.60 5.26 -16.19
CA GLY A 136 4.14 6.20 -17.21
C GLY A 136 3.32 7.37 -16.67
N PHE A 137 3.14 7.50 -15.36
CA PHE A 137 2.37 8.62 -14.82
C PHE A 137 3.10 9.94 -15.06
N TYR A 138 2.38 10.89 -15.66
CA TYR A 138 2.87 12.25 -15.85
C TYR A 138 3.17 12.90 -14.51
N TYR A 139 4.37 13.48 -14.41
CA TYR A 139 4.79 14.30 -13.29
C TYR A 139 4.98 15.74 -13.79
N ASP A 140 4.23 16.68 -13.21
CA ASP A 140 4.55 18.09 -13.34
C ASP A 140 5.74 18.46 -12.43
N THR A 141 6.29 19.66 -12.61
CA THR A 141 7.39 20.17 -11.78
C THR A 141 6.95 20.53 -10.35
N GLY A 142 5.66 20.39 -10.03
CA GLY A 142 5.01 20.91 -8.84
C GLY A 142 4.77 22.42 -8.91
N ASN A 143 3.92 22.90 -8.02
CA ASN A 143 3.69 24.33 -7.77
C ASN A 143 4.42 24.85 -6.51
N VAL A 144 5.18 23.98 -5.83
CA VAL A 144 5.93 24.31 -4.61
C VAL A 144 7.27 24.93 -4.98
N GLU A 145 7.62 26.03 -4.32
CA GLU A 145 8.88 26.74 -4.51
C GLU A 145 10.08 25.83 -4.19
N ARG A 146 11.13 25.92 -5.02
CA ARG A 146 12.38 25.18 -4.85
C ARG A 146 13.49 26.14 -4.45
N ALA A 147 14.18 25.82 -3.37
CA ALA A 147 15.26 26.63 -2.83
C ALA A 147 16.53 25.80 -2.65
N LYS A 148 17.68 26.47 -2.59
CA LYS A 148 18.99 25.87 -2.32
C LYS A 148 19.82 26.84 -1.49
N ASN A 149 20.67 26.33 -0.60
CA ASN A 149 21.58 27.12 0.24
C ASN A 149 20.89 28.22 1.06
N LEU A 150 19.69 27.93 1.60
CA LEU A 150 18.96 28.88 2.45
C LEU A 150 19.70 29.16 3.76
N SER A 151 19.78 30.44 4.16
CA SER A 151 20.17 30.80 5.52
C SER A 151 19.04 30.48 6.52
N ILE A 152 19.37 30.47 7.81
CA ILE A 152 18.37 30.26 8.88
C ILE A 152 17.35 31.42 8.88
N GLU A 153 17.85 32.64 8.73
CA GLU A 153 17.05 33.86 8.69
C GLU A 153 16.13 33.88 7.46
N GLU A 154 16.65 33.54 6.29
CA GLU A 154 15.84 33.43 5.07
C GLU A 154 14.76 32.35 5.17
N PHE A 155 15.07 31.23 5.83
CA PHE A 155 14.10 30.17 6.07
C PHE A 155 12.97 30.64 6.98
N HIS A 156 13.34 31.23 8.13
CA HIS A 156 12.41 31.74 9.12
C HIS A 156 11.48 32.83 8.56
N ASP A 157 12.05 33.81 7.85
CA ASP A 157 11.29 34.97 7.37
C ASP A 157 10.32 34.63 6.23
N LYS A 158 10.63 33.63 5.40
CA LYS A 158 9.87 33.35 4.16
C LYS A 158 9.04 32.06 4.19
N TYR A 159 9.40 31.09 5.03
CA TYR A 159 8.86 29.74 4.91
C TYR A 159 8.34 29.19 6.24
N ASP A 160 9.07 29.37 7.34
CA ASP A 160 8.69 28.79 8.63
C ASP A 160 7.30 29.28 9.06
N GLY A 161 6.40 28.34 9.33
CA GLY A 161 5.00 28.61 9.65
C GLY A 161 4.18 29.34 8.57
N GLN A 162 4.69 29.51 7.34
CA GLN A 162 4.05 30.34 6.31
C GLN A 162 3.67 29.55 5.05
N LYS A 163 4.60 28.79 4.46
CA LYS A 163 4.35 28.05 3.21
C LYS A 163 5.34 26.90 3.03
N PRO A 164 4.96 25.84 2.29
CA PRO A 164 5.87 24.73 1.99
C PRO A 164 6.99 25.15 1.03
N VAL A 165 8.15 24.49 1.15
CA VAL A 165 9.31 24.67 0.28
C VAL A 165 10.04 23.34 0.06
N LEU A 166 10.55 23.13 -1.15
CA LEU A 166 11.46 22.01 -1.46
C LEU A 166 12.91 22.52 -1.42
N ILE A 167 13.68 22.06 -0.44
CA ILE A 167 15.06 22.51 -0.23
C ILE A 167 16.04 21.46 -0.74
N ALA A 168 16.85 21.81 -1.73
CA ALA A 168 17.90 20.95 -2.25
C ALA A 168 19.21 21.10 -1.46
N GLY A 169 19.98 20.02 -1.35
CA GLY A 169 21.35 20.04 -0.83
C GLY A 169 21.51 19.75 0.67
N LEU A 170 20.43 19.65 1.44
CA LEU A 170 20.51 19.46 2.91
C LEU A 170 21.01 18.08 3.33
N ALA A 171 20.86 17.07 2.46
CA ALA A 171 21.22 15.68 2.74
C ALA A 171 22.40 15.18 1.89
N ASP A 172 23.03 16.05 1.09
CA ASP A 172 24.10 15.65 0.15
C ASP A 172 25.32 15.03 0.86
N THR A 173 25.56 15.40 2.12
CA THR A 173 26.67 14.90 2.93
C THR A 173 26.29 13.69 3.79
N TRP A 174 25.03 13.26 3.77
CA TRP A 174 24.56 12.17 4.62
C TRP A 174 25.03 10.82 4.07
N PRO A 175 25.69 9.97 4.88
CA PRO A 175 25.95 8.58 4.51
C PRO A 175 24.69 7.83 4.05
N ALA A 176 23.51 8.19 4.58
CA ALA A 176 22.23 7.61 4.22
C ALA A 176 21.93 7.68 2.72
N SER A 177 22.44 8.68 2.00
CA SER A 177 22.26 8.84 0.54
C SER A 177 22.76 7.65 -0.28
N THR A 178 23.76 6.92 0.23
CA THR A 178 24.35 5.75 -0.45
C THR A 178 24.14 4.45 0.31
N THR A 179 23.94 4.52 1.64
CA THR A 179 23.83 3.34 2.50
C THR A 179 22.40 2.89 2.77
N TRP A 180 21.40 3.75 2.56
CA TRP A 180 19.99 3.38 2.78
C TRP A 180 19.34 2.87 1.49
N THR A 181 20.01 1.90 0.86
CA THR A 181 19.43 1.08 -0.22
C THR A 181 18.88 -0.22 0.37
N THR A 182 17.96 -0.87 -0.35
CA THR A 182 17.39 -2.15 0.08
C THR A 182 18.48 -3.20 0.30
N GLU A 183 19.48 -3.23 -0.57
CA GLU A 183 20.59 -4.18 -0.57
C GLU A 183 21.51 -3.98 0.64
N GLU A 184 21.91 -2.73 0.92
CA GLU A 184 22.80 -2.42 2.05
C GLU A 184 22.09 -2.59 3.40
N LEU A 185 20.82 -2.22 3.47
CA LEU A 185 20.02 -2.41 4.68
C LEU A 185 19.80 -3.89 4.98
N LEU A 186 19.56 -4.73 3.97
CA LEU A 186 19.44 -6.18 4.16
C LEU A 186 20.71 -6.82 4.71
N LYS A 187 21.91 -6.37 4.27
CA LYS A 187 23.19 -6.91 4.78
C LYS A 187 23.34 -6.76 6.29
N LYS A 188 22.78 -5.71 6.89
CA LYS A 188 22.94 -5.40 8.31
C LYS A 188 21.71 -5.72 9.15
N TYR A 189 20.51 -5.59 8.57
CA TYR A 189 19.26 -5.56 9.32
C TYR A 189 18.24 -6.60 8.84
N GLU A 190 18.64 -7.65 8.10
CA GLU A 190 17.70 -8.64 7.56
C GLU A 190 16.72 -9.23 8.60
N ASP A 191 17.21 -9.52 9.81
CA ASP A 191 16.42 -10.11 10.91
C ASP A 191 15.84 -9.06 11.86
N THR A 192 16.06 -7.77 11.58
CA THR A 192 15.55 -6.66 12.40
C THR A 192 14.09 -6.39 12.05
N ALA A 193 13.24 -6.35 13.08
CA ALA A 193 11.81 -6.17 12.92
C ALA A 193 11.41 -4.71 13.04
N PHE A 194 10.91 -4.13 11.94
CA PHE A 194 10.43 -2.76 11.88
C PHE A 194 8.91 -2.70 11.95
N LYS A 195 8.39 -1.64 12.55
CA LYS A 195 6.96 -1.37 12.63
C LYS A 195 6.40 -1.00 11.26
N LEU A 196 5.25 -1.58 10.92
CA LEU A 196 4.51 -1.26 9.70
C LEU A 196 3.43 -0.20 9.97
N SER A 197 3.08 0.55 8.94
CA SER A 197 1.87 1.35 8.86
C SER A 197 0.65 0.45 8.81
N GLN A 198 -0.41 0.81 9.52
CA GLN A 198 -1.63 0.01 9.57
C GLN A 198 -2.78 0.79 10.22
N ARG A 199 -4.00 0.37 9.88
CA ARG A 199 -5.24 0.88 10.46
C ARG A 199 -5.70 0.08 11.69
N SER A 200 -5.11 -1.10 11.95
CA SER A 200 -5.52 -1.97 13.06
C SER A 200 -4.94 -1.51 14.41
N ARG A 201 -5.51 -2.00 15.51
CA ARG A 201 -5.12 -1.64 16.89
C ARG A 201 -3.79 -2.26 17.33
N HIS A 202 -3.35 -3.34 16.70
CA HIS A 202 -2.21 -4.14 17.16
C HIS A 202 -0.92 -3.68 16.49
N LYS A 203 0.11 -3.27 17.23
CA LYS A 203 1.39 -2.86 16.60
C LYS A 203 2.07 -4.06 15.91
N ILE A 204 1.99 -4.16 14.59
CA ILE A 204 2.65 -5.23 13.82
C ILE A 204 4.05 -4.79 13.41
N LYS A 205 4.97 -5.74 13.55
CA LYS A 205 6.34 -5.61 13.06
C LYS A 205 6.64 -6.71 12.06
N MET A 206 7.43 -6.39 11.05
CA MET A 206 7.93 -7.34 10.07
C MET A 206 9.47 -7.28 10.00
N LYS A 207 10.14 -8.44 9.95
CA LYS A 207 11.58 -8.47 9.69
C LYS A 207 11.87 -7.87 8.32
N LEU A 208 12.97 -7.14 8.19
CA LEU A 208 13.29 -6.46 6.93
C LEU A 208 13.33 -7.43 5.74
N LYS A 209 13.87 -8.64 5.89
CA LYS A 209 13.89 -9.64 4.81
C LYS A 209 12.50 -10.12 4.39
N ASP A 210 11.60 -10.27 5.35
CA ASP A 210 10.21 -10.68 5.11
C ASP A 210 9.45 -9.53 4.44
N TYR A 211 9.73 -8.29 4.84
CA TYR A 211 9.16 -7.08 4.24
C TYR A 211 9.64 -6.86 2.80
N VAL A 212 10.94 -7.03 2.53
CA VAL A 212 11.47 -6.94 1.17
C VAL A 212 10.90 -8.04 0.27
N SER A 213 10.63 -9.23 0.83
CA SER A 213 9.95 -10.30 0.09
C SER A 213 8.48 -9.96 -0.18
N TYR A 214 7.79 -9.35 0.78
CA TYR A 214 6.41 -8.88 0.63
C TYR A 214 6.28 -7.84 -0.49
N ILE A 215 7.10 -6.77 -0.48
CA ILE A 215 6.99 -5.70 -1.46
C ILE A 215 7.26 -6.16 -2.90
N LYS A 216 8.03 -7.25 -3.09
CA LYS A 216 8.32 -7.84 -4.41
C LYS A 216 7.17 -8.69 -4.96
N LEU A 217 6.28 -9.18 -4.11
CA LEU A 217 5.24 -10.16 -4.47
C LEU A 217 3.82 -9.60 -4.43
N GLN A 218 3.57 -8.56 -3.64
CA GLN A 218 2.23 -8.01 -3.42
C GLN A 218 1.71 -7.21 -4.62
N HIS A 219 0.37 -7.19 -4.75
CA HIS A 219 -0.38 -6.31 -5.65
C HIS A 219 -1.51 -5.60 -4.88
N ASP A 220 -1.23 -5.18 -3.65
CA ASP A 220 -2.19 -4.51 -2.79
C ASP A 220 -2.57 -3.13 -3.35
N GLU A 221 -3.82 -2.75 -3.12
CA GLU A 221 -4.34 -1.41 -3.44
C GLU A 221 -3.69 -0.34 -2.55
N ASP A 222 -3.55 -0.65 -1.25
CA ASP A 222 -2.94 0.18 -0.22
C ASP A 222 -1.91 -0.70 0.53
N PRO A 223 -0.70 -0.90 -0.05
CA PRO A 223 0.30 -1.79 0.53
C PRO A 223 0.81 -1.29 1.87
N LEU A 224 1.16 -2.23 2.75
CA LEU A 224 1.84 -1.92 4.01
C LEU A 224 3.20 -1.27 3.72
N TYR A 225 3.57 -0.30 4.55
CA TYR A 225 4.89 0.33 4.49
C TYR A 225 5.53 0.39 5.87
N ILE A 226 6.86 0.38 5.96
CA ILE A 226 7.56 0.61 7.23
C ILE A 226 7.31 2.07 7.64
N PHE A 227 6.84 2.25 8.87
CA PHE A 227 6.63 3.55 9.52
C PHE A 227 6.99 3.40 10.99
N ASP A 228 8.29 3.46 11.28
CA ASP A 228 8.82 3.10 12.59
C ASP A 228 9.41 4.32 13.31
N GLU A 229 8.71 4.77 14.36
CA GLU A 229 9.18 5.83 15.24
C GLU A 229 10.35 5.40 16.14
N LYS A 230 10.50 4.10 16.35
CA LYS A 230 11.51 3.51 17.25
C LYS A 230 12.68 2.89 16.49
N PHE A 231 12.88 3.30 15.24
CA PHE A 231 13.98 2.78 14.42
C PHE A 231 15.35 3.10 15.03
N GLY A 232 15.47 4.23 15.75
CA GLY A 232 16.72 4.63 16.42
C GLY A 232 17.08 3.78 17.63
N GLU A 233 16.09 3.14 18.26
CA GLU A 233 16.31 2.16 19.34
C GLU A 233 16.49 0.76 18.76
N THR A 234 15.81 0.46 17.66
CA THR A 234 15.82 -0.86 17.00
C THR A 234 17.09 -1.09 16.18
N ALA A 235 17.60 -0.03 15.52
CA ALA A 235 18.79 -0.02 14.69
C ALA A 235 19.59 1.29 14.92
N PRO A 236 20.28 1.43 16.08
CA PRO A 236 20.90 2.70 16.49
C PRO A 236 21.95 3.25 15.53
N GLU A 237 22.63 2.39 14.78
CA GLU A 237 23.64 2.81 13.81
C GLU A 237 23.06 3.66 12.67
N LEU A 238 21.77 3.50 12.33
CA LEU A 238 21.09 4.36 11.35
C LEU A 238 21.07 5.84 11.78
N LEU A 239 21.14 6.13 13.08
CA LEU A 239 21.20 7.51 13.57
C LEU A 239 22.53 8.21 13.27
N LYS A 240 23.56 7.46 12.86
CA LYS A 240 24.85 8.01 12.44
C LYS A 240 24.89 8.39 10.96
N ASP A 241 23.89 7.93 10.18
CA ASP A 241 23.86 8.11 8.74
C ASP A 241 23.18 9.42 8.30
N TYR A 242 22.60 10.18 9.24
CA TYR A 242 22.03 11.49 8.99
C TYR A 242 22.23 12.43 10.18
N SER A 243 21.96 13.71 9.97
CA SER A 243 21.92 14.71 11.04
C SER A 243 20.80 15.70 10.78
N VAL A 244 20.21 16.27 11.83
CA VAL A 244 19.17 17.29 11.67
C VAL A 244 19.79 18.54 11.01
N PRO A 245 19.28 19.00 9.84
CA PRO A 245 19.77 20.21 9.19
C PRO A 245 19.71 21.42 10.13
N ASN A 246 20.68 22.34 10.01
CA ASN A 246 20.80 23.49 10.93
C ASN A 246 19.52 24.33 11.02
N ILE A 247 18.81 24.49 9.90
CA ILE A 247 17.54 25.24 9.82
C ILE A 247 16.37 24.58 10.58
N PHE A 248 16.51 23.32 11.00
CA PHE A 248 15.48 22.55 11.73
C PHE A 248 15.95 22.11 13.12
N LYS A 249 17.00 22.74 13.67
CA LYS A 249 17.58 22.36 14.96
C LYS A 249 16.75 22.80 16.17
N GLU A 250 15.90 23.82 16.01
CA GLU A 250 15.01 24.24 17.08
C GLU A 250 13.95 23.17 17.33
N ASP A 251 13.85 22.74 18.58
CA ASP A 251 13.02 21.63 19.00
C ASP A 251 12.41 21.93 20.37
N PHE A 252 11.24 22.58 20.38
CA PHE A 252 10.58 22.98 21.61
C PHE A 252 10.16 21.80 22.50
N PHE A 253 10.09 20.58 21.96
CA PHE A 253 9.79 19.40 22.75
C PHE A 253 11.01 18.83 23.49
N ASP A 254 12.22 19.37 23.27
CA ASP A 254 13.43 18.92 23.95
C ASP A 254 13.45 19.26 25.46
N VAL A 255 12.56 20.16 25.90
CA VAL A 255 12.35 20.44 27.33
C VAL A 255 11.57 19.34 28.05
N LEU A 256 10.92 18.42 27.32
CA LEU A 256 10.18 17.31 27.91
C LEU A 256 11.11 16.13 28.19
N ASP A 257 10.82 15.42 29.28
CA ASP A 257 11.46 14.13 29.54
C ASP A 257 11.22 13.14 28.40
N ARG A 258 12.17 12.24 28.16
CA ARG A 258 12.11 11.26 27.06
C ARG A 258 10.81 10.46 27.02
N ASP A 259 10.27 10.09 28.18
CA ASP A 259 9.04 9.29 28.27
C ASP A 259 7.77 10.12 28.07
N GLN A 260 7.85 11.45 28.19
CA GLN A 260 6.74 12.38 27.97
C GLN A 260 6.75 12.96 26.56
N ARG A 261 7.90 12.98 25.92
CA ARG A 261 8.09 13.52 24.58
C ARG A 261 7.33 12.69 23.53
N PRO A 262 6.45 13.30 22.72
CA PRO A 262 5.83 12.61 21.60
C PRO A 262 6.87 12.07 20.61
N PRO A 263 6.58 10.97 19.89
CA PRO A 263 7.40 10.53 18.78
C PRO A 263 7.61 11.67 17.77
N PHE A 264 8.84 11.83 17.27
CA PHE A 264 9.24 13.01 16.47
C PHE A 264 10.09 12.68 15.23
N ARG A 265 10.45 11.41 15.04
CA ARG A 265 11.25 10.94 13.90
C ARG A 265 10.78 9.56 13.48
N TRP A 266 10.76 9.30 12.18
CA TRP A 266 10.30 8.03 11.62
C TRP A 266 11.20 7.57 10.49
N LEU A 267 11.50 6.26 10.47
CA LEU A 267 11.99 5.60 9.26
C LEU A 267 10.79 5.22 8.40
N ILE A 268 10.79 5.67 7.15
CA ILE A 268 9.71 5.42 6.19
C ILE A 268 10.26 4.71 4.96
N MET A 269 9.78 3.49 4.69
CA MET A 269 10.14 2.69 3.51
C MET A 269 8.89 1.99 3.00
N GLY A 270 8.46 2.24 1.76
CA GLY A 270 7.15 1.80 1.27
C GLY A 270 7.13 1.56 -0.23
N PRO A 271 6.50 0.48 -0.75
CA PRO A 271 6.45 0.22 -2.18
C PRO A 271 5.58 1.23 -2.92
N GLU A 272 5.57 1.10 -4.24
CA GLU A 272 4.57 1.76 -5.09
C GLU A 272 3.16 1.59 -4.52
N ARG A 273 2.34 2.64 -4.65
CA ARG A 273 0.95 2.73 -4.12
C ARG A 273 0.83 2.95 -2.62
N SER A 274 1.86 2.66 -1.81
CA SER A 274 1.83 3.02 -0.39
C SER A 274 1.80 4.54 -0.20
N GLY A 275 1.26 5.02 0.92
CA GLY A 275 1.18 6.44 1.23
C GLY A 275 0.43 6.74 2.52
N ALA A 276 0.31 8.02 2.86
CA ALA A 276 -0.52 8.49 3.96
C ALA A 276 -1.84 9.09 3.42
N SER A 277 -2.91 8.97 4.20
CA SER A 277 -4.16 9.69 3.94
C SER A 277 -4.01 11.17 4.29
N TRP A 278 -4.98 12.00 3.90
CA TRP A 278 -5.09 13.39 4.33
C TRP A 278 -5.01 13.50 5.86
N HIS A 279 -4.12 14.37 6.36
CA HIS A 279 -3.96 14.66 7.77
C HIS A 279 -3.31 16.04 7.97
N VAL A 280 -3.39 16.52 9.21
CA VAL A 280 -2.55 17.60 9.75
C VAL A 280 -1.64 16.96 10.79
N ASP A 281 -0.38 17.38 10.84
CA ASP A 281 0.56 16.84 11.82
C ASP A 281 0.06 17.08 13.25
N PRO A 282 0.21 16.09 14.16
CA PRO A 282 -0.25 16.21 15.54
C PRO A 282 0.36 17.43 16.24
N ALA A 283 -0.40 18.01 17.18
CA ALA A 283 0.01 19.22 17.91
C ALA A 283 0.39 20.42 17.02
N LEU A 284 -0.02 20.42 15.74
CA LEU A 284 0.26 21.47 14.76
C LEU A 284 1.75 21.72 14.56
N THR A 285 2.58 20.69 14.70
CA THR A 285 4.01 20.80 14.42
C THR A 285 4.28 20.94 12.93
N SER A 286 5.31 21.70 12.57
CA SER A 286 5.95 21.61 11.26
C SER A 286 6.74 20.30 11.14
N ALA A 287 6.90 19.79 9.91
CA ALA A 287 7.72 18.62 9.62
C ALA A 287 8.65 18.87 8.43
N TRP A 288 9.76 18.11 8.40
CA TRP A 288 10.63 18.01 7.24
C TRP A 288 10.75 16.54 6.83
N ASN A 289 10.73 16.28 5.52
CA ASN A 289 10.82 14.93 4.96
C ASN A 289 11.99 14.87 3.97
N THR A 290 13.00 14.05 4.28
CA THR A 290 14.12 13.81 3.37
C THR A 290 13.88 12.53 2.57
N LEU A 291 13.69 12.69 1.26
CA LEU A 291 13.60 11.57 0.32
C LEU A 291 15.00 11.14 -0.11
N LEU A 292 15.39 9.92 0.24
CA LEU A 292 16.72 9.37 -0.10
C LEU A 292 16.69 8.52 -1.39
N CYS A 293 15.61 7.75 -1.59
CA CYS A 293 15.46 6.87 -2.73
C CYS A 293 14.01 6.90 -3.23
N GLY A 294 13.84 6.78 -4.54
CA GLY A 294 12.54 6.77 -5.19
C GLY A 294 11.94 8.15 -5.40
N ARG A 295 10.61 8.20 -5.50
CA ARG A 295 9.83 9.43 -5.70
C ARG A 295 8.65 9.47 -4.75
N LYS A 296 8.19 10.67 -4.39
CA LYS A 296 6.95 10.87 -3.61
C LYS A 296 6.14 11.98 -4.24
N ARG A 297 4.83 11.76 -4.38
CA ARG A 297 3.87 12.79 -4.76
C ARG A 297 3.33 13.49 -3.50
N TYR A 298 3.20 14.80 -3.56
CA TYR A 298 2.60 15.60 -2.48
C TYR A 298 1.48 16.43 -3.09
N ILE A 299 0.37 16.58 -2.38
CA ILE A 299 -0.73 17.45 -2.77
C ILE A 299 -1.00 18.30 -1.57
N ILE A 300 -0.55 19.56 -1.53
CA ILE A 300 -0.64 20.47 -0.36
C ILE A 300 -1.79 21.47 -0.53
N GLU A 301 -2.64 21.62 0.48
CA GLU A 301 -3.79 22.51 0.51
C GLU A 301 -3.48 23.61 1.53
N ASN A 302 -3.43 24.85 1.03
CA ASN A 302 -3.17 26.01 1.86
C ASN A 302 -4.49 26.43 2.52
N GLN A 303 -4.63 26.21 3.81
CA GLN A 303 -5.76 26.78 4.54
C GLN A 303 -5.54 28.28 4.66
N SER A 304 -6.50 29.09 4.21
CA SER A 304 -6.54 30.54 4.40
C SER A 304 -6.70 30.96 5.88
N LEU A 305 -6.38 30.06 6.82
CA LEU A 305 -6.41 30.22 8.26
C LEU A 305 -5.06 29.76 8.83
N SER A 306 -4.14 30.73 8.91
CA SER A 306 -3.04 30.83 9.90
C SER A 306 -1.98 29.74 10.04
N PHE A 307 -2.00 28.55 9.43
CA PHE A 307 -0.90 27.58 9.58
C PHE A 307 -0.72 26.65 8.36
N PRO A 308 0.52 26.32 7.95
CA PRO A 308 0.80 25.47 6.79
C PRO A 308 0.52 24.01 7.11
N VAL A 309 -0.22 23.35 6.22
CA VAL A 309 -0.47 21.90 6.25
C VAL A 309 0.60 21.21 5.40
N ILE A 310 1.24 20.17 5.92
CA ILE A 310 2.06 19.27 5.10
C ILE A 310 1.17 18.12 4.66
N LEU A 311 0.97 18.00 3.37
CA LEU A 311 0.15 16.95 2.80
C LEU A 311 1.00 16.02 1.93
N SER A 312 1.11 14.77 2.36
CA SER A 312 1.73 13.72 1.56
C SER A 312 0.66 12.75 1.06
N GLN A 313 0.51 12.64 -0.26
CA GLN A 313 -0.01 11.42 -0.90
C GLN A 313 1.17 10.79 -1.63
N GLY A 314 2.17 10.37 -0.85
CA GLY A 314 3.42 9.90 -1.40
C GLY A 314 3.28 8.53 -2.00
N LEU A 315 2.84 8.41 -3.27
CA LEU A 315 3.17 7.24 -4.10
C LEU A 315 4.69 7.10 -4.07
N ALA A 316 5.19 6.17 -3.27
CA ALA A 316 6.61 5.86 -3.21
C ALA A 316 6.98 4.99 -4.42
N GLU A 317 7.42 5.59 -5.52
CA GLU A 317 7.92 4.81 -6.65
C GLU A 317 9.35 4.35 -6.37
N TYR A 318 9.56 3.06 -6.18
CA TYR A 318 10.90 2.45 -6.23
C TYR A 318 11.18 2.05 -7.67
N PHE A 319 12.11 2.76 -8.32
CA PHE A 319 12.75 2.22 -9.52
C PHE A 319 13.92 1.36 -9.07
N SER A 320 13.90 0.11 -9.52
CA SER A 320 14.97 -0.89 -9.40
C SER A 320 16.32 -0.37 -9.89
#